data_AF-A0A0C9WIC9-F1
#
_entry.id   AF-A0A0C9WIC9-F1
#
_cell.length_a   1.000
_cell.length_b   1.000
_cell.length_c   1.000
_cell.angle_alpha   90.00
_cell.angle_beta   90.00
_cell.angle_gamma   90.00
#
_symmetry.space_group_name_H-M   'P 1'
#
loop_
_entity.id
_entity.type
_entity.pdbx_description
1 polymer ?
#
loop_
_entity_poly.entity_id
_entity_poly.type
_entity_poly.pdbx_seq_one_letter_code
_entity_poly.pdbx_strand_id
1 'polypeptide(L)'
;MADSNNDILMLALDSARGSDAQPGPLALKCKHSIGTSNAQAGPSSSNLKCLCNAAARRPKKPKKPSDWHLRQGEVPKEAEKTKAALELHLRILWHLSHQAAIPPAVAEREKAPFKMCFSSERQVKSSVTASLDQNSGLIHDSCTLVEEFLKSLPDGGIISNNIKCMSQSNLQLMFRTVAILGLEQWAPDTLSCDPDSMYNLVHEHIVLIMFEQVSSAFGYSHMGLDLSLIHDFPLM
;
A
#
# COMPACT_ATOMS: atom_id res chain seq x y z
N MET A 1 16.73 29.24 3.47
CA MET A 1 17.12 28.00 2.76
C MET A 1 16.15 26.89 3.12
N ALA A 2 14.88 27.07 2.78
CA ALA A 2 13.82 26.06 2.89
C ALA A 2 13.08 26.08 1.53
N ASP A 3 12.51 24.95 1.12
CA ASP A 3 11.74 24.71 -0.12
C ASP A 3 12.39 23.94 -1.29
N SER A 4 13.48 23.18 -1.07
CA SER A 4 13.94 22.22 -2.10
C SER A 4 13.37 20.80 -1.95
N ASN A 5 12.78 20.45 -0.79
CA ASN A 5 12.30 19.08 -0.52
C ASN A 5 10.81 18.88 -0.84
N ASN A 6 10.04 19.96 -1.02
CA ASN A 6 8.60 19.89 -1.31
C ASN A 6 8.33 19.57 -2.79
N ASP A 7 9.19 20.03 -3.70
CA ASP A 7 9.06 19.76 -5.14
C ASP A 7 9.28 18.27 -5.46
N ILE A 8 10.07 17.55 -4.66
CA ILE A 8 10.39 16.13 -4.88
C ILE A 8 9.19 15.23 -4.59
N LEU A 9 8.37 15.57 -3.58
CA LEU A 9 7.15 14.81 -3.24
C LEU A 9 6.02 15.04 -4.26
N MET A 10 5.92 16.25 -4.82
CA MET A 10 5.01 16.56 -5.93
C MET A 10 5.43 15.84 -7.23
N LEU A 11 6.73 15.82 -7.54
CA LEU A 11 7.26 15.15 -8.73
C LEU A 11 7.11 13.62 -8.68
N ALA A 12 7.21 13.01 -7.49
CA ALA A 12 6.98 11.57 -7.33
C ALA A 12 5.52 11.15 -7.63
N LEU A 13 4.55 12.02 -7.37
CA LEU A 13 3.14 11.77 -7.72
C LEU A 13 2.85 12.05 -9.21
N ASP A 14 3.60 12.94 -9.85
CA ASP A 14 3.46 13.32 -11.26
C ASP A 14 4.16 12.33 -12.23
N SER A 15 5.21 11.63 -11.80
CA SER A 15 5.93 10.63 -12.63
C SER A 15 5.08 9.41 -13.02
N ALA A 16 3.90 9.23 -12.42
CA ALA A 16 2.90 8.24 -12.82
C ALA A 16 2.05 8.64 -14.05
N ARG A 17 2.32 9.78 -14.70
CA ARG A 17 1.73 10.15 -16.00
C ARG A 17 2.44 9.43 -17.15
N GLY A 18 1.92 8.25 -17.52
CA GLY A 18 2.49 7.53 -18.66
C GLY A 18 1.65 6.39 -19.23
N SER A 19 0.39 6.65 -19.63
CA SER A 19 -0.22 6.12 -20.87
C SER A 19 -1.71 6.44 -20.93
N ASP A 20 -2.04 7.45 -21.74
CA ASP A 20 -3.38 7.73 -22.22
C ASP A 20 -3.88 6.61 -23.13
N ALA A 21 -5.02 6.02 -22.78
CA ALA A 21 -5.93 5.40 -23.74
C ALA A 21 -7.34 5.89 -23.44
N GLN A 22 -7.80 6.85 -24.25
CA GLN A 22 -9.20 7.30 -24.27
C GLN A 22 -10.15 6.14 -24.58
N PRO A 23 -11.30 6.04 -23.88
CA PRO A 23 -12.52 5.52 -24.47
C PRO A 23 -13.44 6.67 -24.87
N GLY A 24 -13.82 6.67 -26.15
CA GLY A 24 -14.80 7.61 -26.72
C GLY A 24 -16.22 7.46 -26.14
N PRO A 25 -17.11 8.42 -26.40
CA PRO A 25 -18.41 8.52 -25.75
C PRO A 25 -19.45 7.63 -26.43
N LEU A 26 -20.13 6.77 -25.66
CA LEU A 26 -21.37 6.13 -26.10
C LEU A 26 -22.57 6.62 -25.30
N ALA A 27 -23.24 7.56 -25.95
CA ALA A 27 -24.66 7.95 -25.90
C ALA A 27 -25.56 7.29 -24.84
N LEU A 28 -26.09 8.15 -23.96
CA LEU A 28 -27.39 7.96 -23.32
C LEU A 28 -28.50 7.85 -24.38
N LYS A 29 -29.38 6.85 -24.23
CA LYS A 29 -30.73 6.90 -24.80
C LYS A 29 -31.73 6.32 -23.81
N CYS A 30 -32.30 7.20 -23.00
CA CYS A 30 -33.53 6.95 -22.26
C CYS A 30 -34.69 6.75 -23.25
N LYS A 31 -35.46 5.67 -23.08
CA LYS A 31 -36.84 5.61 -23.54
C LYS A 31 -37.70 5.05 -22.40
N HIS A 32 -38.53 5.92 -21.85
CA HIS A 32 -39.72 5.56 -21.10
C HIS A 32 -40.81 5.15 -22.08
N SER A 33 -41.51 4.06 -21.79
CA SER A 33 -42.92 3.91 -22.18
C SER A 33 -43.61 2.96 -21.20
N ILE A 34 -44.54 3.53 -20.44
CA ILE A 34 -45.53 2.86 -19.59
C ILE A 34 -46.61 2.26 -20.51
N GLY A 35 -47.10 1.06 -20.19
CA GLY A 35 -48.25 0.45 -20.85
C GLY A 35 -48.69 -0.85 -20.18
N THR A 36 -49.88 -0.81 -19.60
CA THR A 36 -50.54 -1.77 -18.69
C THR A 36 -51.20 -2.99 -19.36
N SER A 37 -51.34 -4.07 -18.55
CA SER A 37 -52.51 -4.96 -18.41
C SER A 37 -52.60 -6.32 -19.14
N ASN A 38 -52.78 -7.33 -18.28
CA ASN A 38 -53.68 -8.48 -18.32
C ASN A 38 -53.24 -9.87 -18.83
N ALA A 39 -53.68 -10.83 -18.02
CA ALA A 39 -53.41 -12.26 -18.03
C ALA A 39 -54.41 -13.06 -18.89
N GLN A 40 -53.97 -14.19 -19.45
CA GLN A 40 -54.71 -15.47 -19.47
C GLN A 40 -53.84 -16.62 -19.98
N ALA A 41 -54.24 -17.84 -19.63
CA ALA A 41 -53.42 -19.04 -19.54
C ALA A 41 -53.54 -20.03 -20.72
N GLY A 42 -52.39 -20.66 -21.06
CA GLY A 42 -52.19 -22.06 -21.51
C GLY A 42 -52.60 -22.48 -22.93
N PRO A 43 -52.26 -23.72 -23.36
CA PRO A 43 -50.97 -24.43 -23.31
C PRO A 43 -50.56 -24.99 -24.71
N SER A 44 -49.30 -25.40 -24.92
CA SER A 44 -48.92 -26.65 -25.64
C SER A 44 -47.42 -26.69 -25.99
N SER A 45 -46.92 -27.91 -26.10
CA SER A 45 -45.55 -28.39 -26.17
C SER A 45 -44.75 -27.96 -27.41
N SER A 46 -43.43 -27.78 -27.24
CA SER A 46 -42.45 -28.50 -28.06
C SER A 46 -41.05 -28.41 -27.46
N ASN A 47 -40.32 -29.51 -27.65
CA ASN A 47 -39.03 -29.84 -27.06
C ASN A 47 -37.91 -28.85 -27.45
N LEU A 48 -37.26 -28.25 -26.46
CA LEU A 48 -35.88 -27.77 -26.57
C LEU A 48 -35.10 -28.25 -25.35
N LYS A 49 -34.28 -29.29 -25.56
CA LYS A 49 -33.23 -29.74 -24.64
C LYS A 49 -32.27 -28.57 -24.40
N CYS A 50 -32.45 -27.86 -23.30
CA CYS A 50 -31.45 -26.91 -22.80
C CYS A 50 -30.39 -27.71 -22.03
N LEU A 51 -29.22 -27.88 -22.65
CA LEU A 51 -27.99 -28.32 -22.00
C LEU A 51 -27.53 -27.24 -21.01
N CYS A 52 -28.10 -27.20 -19.82
CA CYS A 52 -27.55 -26.44 -18.71
C CYS A 52 -26.50 -27.27 -17.97
N ASN A 53 -25.33 -27.45 -18.58
CA ASN A 53 -24.10 -27.71 -17.83
C ASN A 53 -23.66 -26.39 -17.17
N ALA A 54 -24.48 -25.90 -16.24
CA ALA A 54 -24.01 -24.96 -15.24
C ALA A 54 -23.09 -25.77 -14.32
N ALA A 55 -21.81 -25.84 -14.69
CA ALA A 55 -20.78 -26.29 -13.78
C ALA A 55 -20.89 -25.41 -12.54
N ALA A 56 -21.52 -25.95 -11.49
CA ALA A 56 -21.62 -25.32 -10.20
C ALA A 56 -20.19 -24.99 -9.79
N ARG A 57 -19.81 -23.71 -9.86
CA ARG A 57 -18.52 -23.23 -9.41
C ARG A 57 -18.46 -23.58 -7.93
N ARG A 58 -17.69 -24.63 -7.62
CA ARG A 58 -17.44 -25.02 -6.23
C ARG A 58 -16.97 -23.75 -5.51
N PRO A 59 -17.53 -23.42 -4.33
CA PRO A 59 -17.07 -22.26 -3.58
C PRO A 59 -15.56 -22.38 -3.40
N LYS A 60 -14.82 -21.37 -3.86
CA LYS A 60 -13.37 -21.33 -3.68
C LYS A 60 -13.12 -21.39 -2.17
N LYS A 61 -12.28 -22.33 -1.74
CA LYS A 61 -11.90 -22.42 -0.33
C LYS A 61 -11.33 -21.06 0.10
N PRO A 62 -11.63 -20.58 1.31
CA PRO A 62 -11.03 -19.35 1.82
C PRO A 62 -9.51 -19.51 1.80
N LYS A 63 -8.81 -18.50 1.26
CA LYS A 63 -7.35 -18.46 1.26
C LYS A 63 -6.86 -18.39 2.71
N LYS A 64 -5.77 -19.08 3.02
CA LYS A 64 -5.10 -19.05 4.32
C LYS A 64 -4.01 -17.97 4.30
N PRO A 65 -3.57 -17.44 5.47
CA PRO A 65 -2.43 -16.53 5.55
C PRO A 65 -1.18 -17.05 4.82
N SER A 66 -0.91 -18.35 4.91
CA SER A 66 0.21 -19.02 4.22
C SER A 66 0.15 -18.93 2.70
N ASP A 67 -1.03 -18.70 2.11
CA ASP A 67 -1.20 -18.60 0.66
C ASP A 67 -0.67 -17.26 0.12
N TRP A 68 -0.34 -16.32 1.01
CA TRP A 68 0.17 -14.98 0.69
C TRP A 68 1.66 -14.82 1.01
N HIS A 69 2.32 -15.86 1.53
CA HIS A 69 3.75 -15.83 1.80
C HIS A 69 4.54 -16.35 0.60
N LEU A 70 5.64 -15.67 0.26
CA LEU A 70 6.64 -16.20 -0.65
C LEU A 70 7.25 -17.48 -0.09
N ARG A 71 7.34 -18.52 -0.92
CA ARG A 71 7.97 -19.78 -0.56
C ARG A 71 9.49 -19.64 -0.60
N GLN A 72 10.16 -20.52 0.14
CA GLN A 72 11.61 -20.62 0.08
C GLN A 72 12.05 -20.94 -1.36
N GLY A 73 12.95 -20.12 -1.92
CA GLY A 73 13.46 -20.26 -3.28
C GLY A 73 12.63 -19.56 -4.37
N GLU A 74 11.52 -18.89 -4.03
CA GLU A 74 10.78 -18.04 -4.99
C GLU A 74 11.49 -16.70 -5.24
N VAL A 75 12.24 -16.21 -4.26
CA VAL A 75 13.06 -15.00 -4.38
C VAL A 75 14.38 -15.37 -5.07
N PRO A 76 14.73 -14.76 -6.22
CA PRO A 76 16.03 -14.96 -6.85
C PRO A 76 17.17 -14.58 -5.91
N LYS A 77 18.31 -15.26 -6.02
CA LYS A 77 19.48 -15.00 -5.14
C LYS A 77 19.97 -13.56 -5.25
N GLU A 78 19.82 -13.00 -6.43
CA GLU A 78 20.19 -11.62 -6.76
C GLU A 78 19.29 -10.61 -6.01
N ALA A 79 18.04 -10.98 -5.71
CA ALA A 79 17.06 -10.14 -5.01
C ALA A 79 17.10 -10.27 -3.48
N GLU A 80 17.83 -11.25 -2.91
CA GLU A 80 17.83 -11.52 -1.46
C GLU A 80 18.21 -10.29 -0.63
N LYS A 81 19.19 -9.51 -1.08
CA LYS A 81 19.63 -8.28 -0.38
C LYS A 81 18.61 -7.16 -0.48
N THR A 82 17.98 -7.00 -1.65
CA THR A 82 16.94 -6.01 -1.88
C THR A 82 15.70 -6.32 -1.03
N LYS A 83 15.30 -7.60 -0.97
CA LYS A 83 14.25 -8.07 -0.06
C LYS A 83 14.61 -7.81 1.40
N ALA A 84 15.82 -8.14 1.84
CA ALA A 84 16.25 -7.89 3.21
C ALA A 84 16.23 -6.40 3.58
N ALA A 85 16.56 -5.52 2.63
CA ALA A 85 16.45 -4.07 2.80
C ALA A 85 14.98 -3.61 2.87
N LEU A 86 14.07 -4.18 2.07
CA LEU A 86 12.65 -3.89 2.16
C LEU A 86 12.07 -4.37 3.51
N GLU A 87 12.43 -5.56 3.98
CA GLU A 87 12.05 -6.04 5.31
C GLU A 87 12.55 -5.12 6.44
N LEU A 88 13.77 -4.59 6.32
CA LEU A 88 14.29 -3.59 7.25
C LEU A 88 13.50 -2.28 7.17
N HIS A 89 13.16 -1.82 5.96
CA HIS A 89 12.37 -0.62 5.73
C HIS A 89 10.99 -0.73 6.41
N LEU A 90 10.30 -1.86 6.20
CA LEU A 90 9.03 -2.16 6.84
C LEU A 90 9.15 -2.15 8.38
N ARG A 91 10.20 -2.78 8.92
CA ARG A 91 10.46 -2.78 10.37
C ARG A 91 10.69 -1.38 10.92
N ILE A 92 11.39 -0.51 10.19
CA ILE A 92 11.58 0.88 10.60
C ILE A 92 10.25 1.62 10.66
N LEU A 93 9.39 1.48 9.65
CA LEU A 93 8.07 2.13 9.62
C LEU A 93 7.14 1.67 10.75
N TRP A 94 7.26 0.42 11.19
CA TRP A 94 6.54 -0.09 12.37
C TRP A 94 7.25 0.18 13.71
N HIS A 95 8.43 0.81 13.72
CA HIS A 95 9.28 0.97 14.90
C HIS A 95 9.72 -0.36 15.57
N LEU A 96 9.91 -1.42 14.78
CA LEU A 96 10.27 -2.77 15.24
C LEU A 96 11.79 -2.96 15.28
N SER A 97 12.40 -2.67 16.42
CA SER A 97 13.86 -2.68 16.61
C SER A 97 14.52 -4.05 16.81
N HIS A 98 13.74 -5.13 16.95
CA HIS A 98 14.25 -6.46 17.25
C HIS A 98 13.51 -7.58 16.51
N GLN A 99 14.14 -8.75 16.37
CA GLN A 99 13.66 -9.83 15.50
C GLN A 99 12.30 -10.39 15.92
N ALA A 100 12.08 -10.55 17.22
CA ALA A 100 10.85 -11.08 17.80
C ALA A 100 9.72 -10.05 17.94
N ALA A 101 9.96 -8.79 17.55
CA ALA A 101 8.93 -7.76 17.58
C ALA A 101 7.86 -8.08 16.54
N ILE A 102 6.59 -8.03 16.94
CA ILE A 102 5.44 -8.31 16.08
C ILE A 102 4.69 -6.99 15.85
N PRO A 103 4.26 -6.68 14.62
CA PRO A 103 3.40 -5.54 14.36
C PRO A 103 2.13 -5.56 15.24
N PRO A 104 1.74 -4.43 15.84
CA PRO A 104 0.50 -4.35 16.61
C PRO A 104 -0.71 -4.51 15.70
N ALA A 105 -1.81 -5.02 16.26
CA ALA A 105 -3.08 -5.08 15.54
C ALA A 105 -3.66 -3.68 15.34
N VAL A 106 -4.13 -3.38 14.14
CA VAL A 106 -4.74 -2.10 13.78
C VAL A 106 -6.16 -2.00 14.36
N ALA A 107 -6.44 -0.94 15.11
CA ALA A 107 -7.77 -0.73 15.68
C ALA A 107 -8.75 -0.21 14.61
N GLU A 108 -10.03 -0.58 14.65
CA GLU A 108 -10.99 -0.10 13.63
C GLU A 108 -11.16 1.43 13.62
N ARG A 109 -10.89 2.10 14.75
CA ARG A 109 -10.87 3.57 14.82
C ARG A 109 -9.81 4.20 13.90
N GLU A 110 -8.71 3.49 13.61
CA GLU A 110 -7.63 3.96 12.72
C GLU A 110 -7.99 3.69 11.24
N LYS A 111 -8.79 2.65 10.97
CA LYS A 111 -9.28 2.33 9.62
C LYS A 111 -10.49 3.17 9.21
N ALA A 112 -11.32 3.61 10.15
CA ALA A 112 -12.57 4.31 9.88
C ALA A 112 -12.39 5.65 9.13
N PRO A 113 -11.45 6.53 9.52
CA PRO A 113 -11.15 7.75 8.74
C PRO A 113 -10.71 7.42 7.31
N PHE A 114 -9.93 6.35 7.15
CA PHE A 114 -9.44 5.91 5.85
C PHE A 114 -10.57 5.46 4.91
N LYS A 115 -11.53 4.70 5.44
CA LYS A 115 -12.74 4.28 4.71
C LYS A 115 -13.61 5.48 4.29
N MET A 116 -13.61 6.57 5.07
CA MET A 116 -14.33 7.80 4.72
C MET A 116 -13.59 8.66 3.67
N CYS A 117 -12.26 8.77 3.77
CA CYS A 117 -11.47 9.68 2.94
C CYS A 117 -11.13 9.11 1.55
N PHE A 118 -10.98 7.79 1.44
CA PHE A 118 -10.51 7.14 0.21
C PHE A 118 -11.57 6.19 -0.33
N SER A 119 -12.60 6.77 -0.96
CA SER A 119 -13.63 5.98 -1.68
C SER A 119 -13.15 5.54 -3.07
N SER A 120 -12.05 6.10 -3.56
CA SER A 120 -11.40 5.74 -4.83
C SER A 120 -9.92 6.14 -4.85
N GLU A 121 -9.12 5.44 -5.65
CA GLU A 121 -7.69 5.71 -5.89
C GLU A 121 -7.41 7.16 -6.32
N ARG A 122 -8.34 7.78 -7.07
CA ARG A 122 -8.24 9.16 -7.54
C ARG A 122 -8.27 10.21 -6.43
N GLN A 123 -8.93 9.94 -5.30
CA GLN A 123 -9.04 10.89 -4.17
C GLN A 123 -7.79 10.92 -3.29
N VAL A 124 -6.95 9.88 -3.36
CA VAL A 124 -5.68 9.80 -2.64
C VAL A 124 -4.76 10.98 -3.04
N LYS A 125 -4.75 11.33 -4.33
CA LYS A 125 -3.83 12.34 -4.90
C LYS A 125 -4.22 13.79 -4.59
N SER A 126 -5.52 14.11 -4.52
CA SER A 126 -5.99 15.48 -4.28
C SER A 126 -5.96 15.91 -2.82
N SER A 127 -5.80 14.97 -1.88
CA SER A 127 -5.87 15.23 -0.44
C SER A 127 -4.56 15.72 0.18
N VAL A 128 -3.42 15.56 -0.51
CA VAL A 128 -2.09 15.76 0.09
C VAL A 128 -1.79 17.23 0.40
N THR A 129 -2.20 18.18 -0.45
CA THR A 129 -1.87 19.60 -0.27
C THR A 129 -2.69 20.26 0.84
N ALA A 130 -3.95 19.88 1.03
CA ALA A 130 -4.78 20.34 2.17
C ALA A 130 -4.36 19.67 3.49
N SER A 131 -3.64 18.55 3.43
CA SER A 131 -3.14 17.80 4.58
C SER A 131 -1.97 18.48 5.28
N LEU A 132 -1.10 19.21 4.57
CA LEU A 132 0.13 19.75 5.16
C LEU A 132 -0.09 20.71 6.33
N ASP A 133 -1.04 21.65 6.18
CA ASP A 133 -1.37 22.59 7.27
C ASP A 133 -2.02 21.86 8.45
N GLN A 134 -2.88 20.88 8.17
CA GLN A 134 -3.59 20.06 9.16
C GLN A 134 -2.64 19.11 9.91
N ASN A 135 -1.57 18.67 9.26
CA ASN A 135 -0.61 17.68 9.77
C ASN A 135 0.68 18.33 10.30
N SER A 136 0.74 19.65 10.38
CA SER A 136 1.93 20.40 10.80
C SER A 136 2.50 19.94 12.15
N GLY A 137 1.63 19.57 13.10
CA GLY A 137 2.01 18.94 14.38
C GLY A 137 2.74 17.61 14.18
N LEU A 138 2.13 16.66 13.46
CA LEU A 138 2.76 15.35 13.16
C LEU A 138 4.10 15.51 12.42
N ILE A 139 4.17 16.45 11.48
CA ILE A 139 5.39 16.73 10.73
C ILE A 139 6.49 17.25 11.66
N HIS A 140 6.16 18.16 12.58
CA HIS A 140 7.11 18.67 13.56
C HIS A 140 7.60 17.55 14.49
N ASP A 141 6.69 16.72 14.97
CA ASP A 141 6.97 15.64 15.92
C ASP A 141 7.79 14.50 15.28
N SER A 142 7.75 14.34 13.95
CA SER A 142 8.51 13.30 13.24
C SER A 142 10.02 13.37 13.50
N CYS A 143 10.60 14.56 13.70
CA CYS A 143 12.02 14.70 14.03
C CYS A 143 12.33 14.13 15.43
N THR A 144 11.50 14.47 16.42
CA THR A 144 11.61 13.97 17.79
C THR A 144 11.43 12.46 17.82
N LEU A 145 10.45 11.92 17.08
CA LEU A 145 10.20 10.48 16.97
C LEU A 145 11.42 9.72 16.43
N VAL A 146 12.13 10.24 15.43
CA VAL A 146 13.36 9.61 14.91
C VAL A 146 14.45 9.56 15.98
N GLU A 147 14.63 10.64 16.74
CA GLU A 147 15.63 10.66 17.82
C GLU A 147 15.30 9.67 18.94
N GLU A 148 14.04 9.62 19.35
CA GLU A 148 13.56 8.68 20.37
C GLU A 148 13.69 7.23 19.89
N PHE A 149 13.31 6.97 18.63
CA PHE A 149 13.46 5.66 18.01
C PHE A 149 14.92 5.21 18.02
N LEU A 150 15.85 6.05 17.55
CA LEU A 150 17.28 5.74 17.56
C LEU A 150 17.84 5.51 18.97
N LYS A 151 17.43 6.32 19.95
CA LYS A 151 17.81 6.16 21.37
C LYS A 151 17.27 4.88 21.98
N SER A 152 16.12 4.39 21.51
CA SER A 152 15.49 3.15 21.98
C SER A 152 16.10 1.87 21.41
N LEU A 153 16.97 1.97 20.41
CA LEU A 153 17.52 0.80 19.73
C LEU A 153 18.45 -0.02 20.65
N PRO A 154 18.22 -1.34 20.80
CA PRO A 154 19.07 -2.19 21.62
C PRO A 154 20.47 -2.31 21.02
N ASP A 155 21.45 -2.57 21.88
CA ASP A 155 22.82 -2.86 21.45
C ASP A 155 22.97 -4.33 21.03
N GLY A 156 23.76 -4.56 19.97
CA GLY A 156 24.19 -5.91 19.56
C GLY A 156 23.21 -6.71 18.69
N GLY A 157 22.08 -6.14 18.26
CA GLY A 157 21.13 -6.79 17.33
C GLY A 157 21.44 -6.49 15.87
N ILE A 158 21.29 -7.48 14.97
CA ILE A 158 21.50 -7.27 13.52
C ILE A 158 20.56 -6.17 12.98
N ILE A 159 19.28 -6.22 13.36
CA ILE A 159 18.27 -5.22 12.94
C ILE A 159 18.65 -3.84 13.48
N SER A 160 18.91 -3.70 14.78
CA SER A 160 19.25 -2.40 15.36
C SER A 160 20.56 -1.84 14.80
N ASN A 161 21.56 -2.69 14.53
CA ASN A 161 22.81 -2.28 13.88
C ASN A 161 22.57 -1.78 12.45
N ASN A 162 21.77 -2.49 11.65
CA ASN A 162 21.44 -2.04 10.30
C ASN A 162 20.66 -0.70 10.31
N ILE A 163 19.72 -0.52 11.26
CA ILE A 163 19.03 0.77 11.43
C ILE A 163 20.03 1.88 11.80
N LYS A 164 20.96 1.62 12.72
CA LYS A 164 22.02 2.58 13.13
C LYS A 164 22.96 2.96 11.97
N CYS A 165 23.09 2.12 10.94
CA CYS A 165 23.87 2.43 9.74
C CYS A 165 23.14 3.36 8.76
N MET A 166 21.84 3.60 8.93
CA MET A 166 21.11 4.55 8.10
C MET A 166 21.38 6.00 8.55
N SER A 167 21.42 6.92 7.59
CA SER A 167 21.51 8.34 7.93
C SER A 167 20.23 8.81 8.62
N GLN A 168 20.38 9.72 9.58
CA GLN A 168 19.24 10.33 10.26
C GLN A 168 18.30 11.03 9.28
N SER A 169 18.82 11.61 8.19
CA SER A 169 18.00 12.24 7.14
C SER A 169 17.10 11.26 6.40
N ASN A 170 17.58 10.03 6.14
CA ASN A 170 16.75 9.00 5.51
C ASN A 170 15.64 8.52 6.46
N LEU A 171 15.94 8.37 7.75
CA LEU A 171 14.92 8.04 8.75
C LEU A 171 13.88 9.16 8.89
N GLN A 172 14.34 10.42 8.92
CA GLN A 172 13.44 11.58 8.92
C GLN A 172 12.55 11.63 7.68
N LEU A 173 13.08 11.32 6.48
CA LEU A 173 12.28 11.24 5.27
C LEU A 173 11.14 10.23 5.42
N MET A 174 11.43 9.03 5.93
CA MET A 174 10.42 7.98 6.14
C MET A 174 9.32 8.44 7.11
N PHE A 175 9.70 8.89 8.31
CA PHE A 175 8.75 9.25 9.37
C PHE A 175 7.94 10.49 8.99
N ARG A 176 8.59 11.48 8.38
CA ARG A 176 7.93 12.69 7.91
C ARG A 176 6.96 12.42 6.78
N THR A 177 7.25 11.48 5.89
CA THR A 177 6.33 11.12 4.80
C THR A 177 5.04 10.52 5.34
N VAL A 178 5.13 9.64 6.36
CA VAL A 178 3.95 9.12 7.08
C VAL A 178 3.14 10.26 7.70
N ALA A 179 3.80 11.20 8.38
CA ALA A 179 3.15 12.37 8.97
C ALA A 179 2.50 13.31 7.94
N ILE A 180 3.15 13.54 6.79
CA ILE A 180 2.60 14.36 5.68
C ILE A 180 1.29 13.79 5.17
N LEU A 181 1.15 12.46 5.16
CA LEU A 181 -0.06 11.76 4.75
C LEU A 181 -1.16 11.77 5.83
N GLY A 182 -0.92 12.43 6.97
CA GLY A 182 -1.86 12.52 8.08
C GLY A 182 -1.97 11.24 8.89
N LEU A 183 -0.97 10.36 8.77
CA LEU A 183 -0.89 9.13 9.52
C LEU A 183 -0.01 9.36 10.74
N GLU A 184 -0.50 8.97 11.92
CA GLU A 184 0.31 8.95 13.14
C GLU A 184 1.39 7.86 13.06
N GLN A 185 1.06 6.75 12.41
CA GLN A 185 1.95 5.62 12.20
C GLN A 185 1.58 4.88 10.91
N TRP A 186 2.56 4.26 10.26
CA TRP A 186 2.30 3.33 9.17
C TRP A 186 1.95 1.96 9.77
N ALA A 187 0.72 1.50 9.56
CA ALA A 187 0.21 0.29 10.19
C ALA A 187 -0.78 -0.45 9.28
N PRO A 188 -0.32 -1.20 8.25
CA PRO A 188 -1.24 -1.98 7.43
C PRO A 188 -1.88 -3.11 8.24
N ASP A 189 -3.06 -3.53 7.79
CA ASP A 189 -3.85 -4.59 8.40
C ASP A 189 -3.39 -5.97 7.90
N THR A 190 -2.35 -6.49 8.54
CA THR A 190 -1.75 -7.81 8.26
C THR A 190 -2.53 -8.98 8.86
N LEU A 191 -3.49 -8.71 9.75
CA LEU A 191 -4.28 -9.74 10.44
C LEU A 191 -5.65 -9.98 9.80
N SER A 192 -6.11 -9.08 8.93
CA SER A 192 -7.32 -9.28 8.16
C SER A 192 -7.21 -10.43 7.16
N CYS A 193 -8.38 -10.96 6.78
CA CYS A 193 -8.50 -11.92 5.68
C CYS A 193 -8.58 -11.22 4.30
N ASP A 194 -8.32 -9.92 4.22
CA ASP A 194 -8.48 -9.10 3.02
C ASP A 194 -7.22 -8.25 2.74
N PRO A 195 -6.14 -8.87 2.25
CA PRO A 195 -4.92 -8.15 1.90
C PRO A 195 -5.16 -7.14 0.76
N ASP A 196 -6.15 -7.40 -0.09
CA ASP A 196 -6.51 -6.55 -1.23
C ASP A 196 -7.45 -5.38 -0.83
N SER A 197 -7.67 -5.16 0.47
CA SER A 197 -8.47 -4.03 0.95
C SER A 197 -7.81 -2.70 0.56
N MET A 198 -8.63 -1.68 0.26
CA MET A 198 -8.14 -0.34 -0.08
C MET A 198 -7.18 0.23 0.97
N TYR A 199 -7.41 -0.09 2.25
CA TYR A 199 -6.53 0.30 3.34
C TYR A 199 -5.10 -0.25 3.16
N ASN A 200 -4.99 -1.55 2.89
CA ASN A 200 -3.71 -2.23 2.70
C ASN A 200 -3.03 -1.81 1.40
N LEU A 201 -3.79 -1.68 0.31
CA LEU A 201 -3.24 -1.23 -0.99
C LEU A 201 -2.61 0.16 -0.91
N VAL A 202 -3.22 1.09 -0.16
CA VAL A 202 -2.61 2.42 0.01
C VAL A 202 -1.36 2.35 0.89
N HIS A 203 -1.36 1.55 1.97
CA HIS A 203 -0.16 1.37 2.79
C HIS A 203 0.99 0.72 2.02
N GLU A 204 0.68 -0.27 1.16
CA GLU A 204 1.62 -0.90 0.23
C GLU A 204 2.19 0.15 -0.72
N HIS A 205 1.35 0.94 -1.37
CA HIS A 205 1.82 1.98 -2.30
C HIS A 205 2.72 3.01 -1.61
N ILE A 206 2.35 3.45 -0.40
CA ILE A 206 3.13 4.38 0.42
C ILE A 206 4.52 3.81 0.71
N VAL A 207 4.59 2.56 1.17
CA VAL A 207 5.89 1.96 1.54
C VAL A 207 6.78 1.73 0.32
N LEU A 208 6.22 1.32 -0.82
CA LEU A 208 7.01 1.08 -2.03
C LEU A 208 7.61 2.38 -2.58
N ILE A 209 6.84 3.47 -2.62
CA ILE A 209 7.36 4.79 -3.01
C ILE A 209 8.46 5.26 -2.06
N MET A 210 8.24 5.14 -0.74
CA MET A 210 9.26 5.55 0.23
C MET A 210 10.52 4.69 0.13
N PHE A 211 10.37 3.38 -0.08
CA PHE A 211 11.49 2.47 -0.26
C PHE A 211 12.31 2.85 -1.49
N GLU A 212 11.64 3.17 -2.60
CA GLU A 212 12.31 3.64 -3.81
C GLU A 212 13.11 4.92 -3.58
N GLN A 213 12.49 5.92 -2.92
CA GLN A 213 13.14 7.19 -2.62
C GLN A 213 14.37 7.02 -1.71
N VAL A 214 14.22 6.27 -0.60
CA VAL A 214 15.31 6.03 0.35
C VAL A 214 16.43 5.20 -0.28
N SER A 215 16.09 4.21 -1.10
CA SER A 215 17.07 3.38 -1.80
C SER A 215 17.85 4.19 -2.85
N SER A 216 17.16 5.05 -3.60
CA SER A 216 17.78 5.99 -4.55
C SER A 216 18.68 7.02 -3.86
N ALA A 217 18.37 7.38 -2.61
CA ALA A 217 19.22 8.19 -1.73
C ALA A 217 20.32 7.37 -1.02
N PHE A 218 20.60 6.14 -1.47
CA PHE A 218 21.62 5.23 -0.95
C PHE A 218 21.45 4.85 0.54
N GLY A 219 20.23 4.94 1.08
CA GLY A 219 19.95 4.65 2.49
C GLY A 219 20.26 3.21 2.92
N TYR A 220 20.21 2.27 1.98
CA TYR A 220 20.50 0.84 2.19
C TYR A 220 21.84 0.41 1.59
N SER A 221 22.73 1.34 1.25
CA SER A 221 24.04 1.05 0.65
C SER A 221 24.87 0.05 1.47
N HIS A 222 24.81 0.14 2.80
CA HIS A 222 25.49 -0.77 3.72
C HIS A 222 25.00 -2.24 3.63
N MET A 223 23.80 -2.48 3.10
CA MET A 223 23.24 -3.83 2.91
C MET A 223 23.61 -4.45 1.55
N GLY A 224 24.17 -3.66 0.63
CA GLY A 224 24.51 -4.10 -0.72
C GLY A 224 23.27 -4.37 -1.59
N LEU A 225 22.22 -3.55 -1.44
CA LEU A 225 21.01 -3.59 -2.25
C LEU A 225 21.34 -3.38 -3.74
N ASP A 226 20.66 -4.15 -4.62
CA ASP A 226 20.72 -3.95 -6.06
C ASP A 226 19.67 -2.92 -6.48
N LEU A 227 20.14 -1.74 -6.91
CA LEU A 227 19.28 -0.63 -7.32
C LEU A 227 18.44 -0.96 -8.56
N SER A 228 18.88 -1.91 -9.41
CA SER A 228 18.13 -2.31 -10.60
C SER A 228 16.83 -3.04 -10.31
N LEU A 229 16.69 -3.57 -9.08
CA LEU A 229 15.54 -4.35 -8.63
C LEU A 229 14.52 -3.52 -7.82
N ILE A 230 14.78 -2.24 -7.55
CA ILE A 230 13.91 -1.40 -6.70
C ILE A 230 12.48 -1.29 -7.26
N HIS A 231 12.32 -1.33 -8.58
CA HIS A 231 11.01 -1.22 -9.23
C HIS A 231 10.37 -2.58 -9.54
N ASP A 232 11.07 -3.69 -9.27
CA ASP A 232 10.58 -5.04 -9.52
C ASP A 232 9.87 -5.59 -8.27
N PHE A 233 8.79 -4.91 -7.90
CA PHE A 233 7.98 -5.23 -6.73
C PHE A 233 7.44 -6.68 -6.71
N PRO A 234 7.11 -7.33 -7.84
CA PRO A 234 6.73 -8.74 -7.84
C PRO A 234 7.82 -9.72 -7.36
N LEU A 235 9.09 -9.30 -7.36
CA LEU A 235 10.23 -10.12 -6.91
C LEU A 235 10.59 -9.88 -5.42
N MET A 236 9.92 -8.94 -4.74
CA MET A 236 10.20 -8.53 -3.36
C MET A 236 9.08 -8.94 -2.40
#